data_AF-A0A2W1U222-F1
#
_entry.id   AF-A0A2W1U222-F1
#
_cell.length_a   1.000
_cell.length_b   1.000
_cell.length_c   1.000
_cell.angle_alpha   90.00
_cell.angle_beta   90.00
_cell.angle_gamma   90.00
#
_symmetry.space_group_name_H-M   'P 1'
#
loop_
_entity.id
_entity.type
_entity.pdbx_description
1 polymer ?
#
loop_
_entity_poly.entity_id
_entity_poly.type
_entity_poly.pdbx_seq_one_letter_code
_entity_poly.pdbx_strand_id
1 'polypeptide(L)'
;MTVSNATITITQHDGQKVDVTPNIGDTLAFESTLRKNKAWGGLTDNAMRMMYFRAWSAAKREGKTTQTWDEFSSGEHAATDVSFKKDDADESTDDDAVVSLGESIPEGQPTNFS
;
A
#
# COMPACT_ATOMS: atom_id res chain seq x y z
N MET A 1 16.37 -5.89 17.49
CA MET A 1 15.67 -5.19 16.39
C MET A 1 14.51 -6.07 15.97
N THR A 2 13.35 -5.89 16.60
CA THR A 2 12.15 -6.66 16.23
C THR A 2 11.72 -6.12 14.88
N VAL A 3 11.82 -6.92 13.83
CA VAL A 3 11.24 -6.55 12.54
C VAL A 3 9.74 -6.59 12.77
N SER A 4 9.13 -5.45 13.08
CA SER A 4 7.67 -5.33 13.14
C SER A 4 7.18 -5.66 11.74
N ASN A 5 6.70 -6.89 11.54
CA ASN A 5 6.09 -7.25 10.27
C ASN A 5 4.86 -6.37 10.13
N ALA A 6 4.89 -5.43 9.18
CA ALA A 6 3.80 -4.50 8.94
C ALA A 6 2.50 -5.28 8.74
N THR A 7 1.55 -5.08 9.66
CA THR A 7 0.25 -5.75 9.59
C THR A 7 -0.55 -5.14 8.45
N ILE A 8 -1.22 -5.97 7.67
CA ILE A 8 -2.12 -5.54 6.59
C ILE A 8 -3.55 -5.79 7.06
N THR A 9 -4.40 -4.78 6.91
CA THR A 9 -5.85 -4.89 7.09
C THR A 9 -6.51 -5.08 5.73
N ILE A 10 -7.31 -6.13 5.61
CA ILE A 10 -8.14 -6.45 4.45
C ILE A 10 -9.57 -6.07 4.79
N THR A 11 -10.19 -5.22 3.99
CA THR A 11 -11.63 -4.96 4.08
C THR A 11 -12.34 -5.80 3.03
N GLN A 12 -13.23 -6.70 3.47
CA GLN A 12 -14.04 -7.55 2.60
C GLN A 12 -15.27 -6.80 2.08
N HIS A 13 -15.96 -7.36 1.09
CA HIS A 13 -17.16 -6.77 0.49
C HIS A 13 -18.30 -6.53 1.50
N ASP A 14 -18.45 -7.38 2.50
CA ASP A 14 -19.44 -7.23 3.58
C ASP A 14 -19.04 -6.19 4.64
N GLY A 15 -17.91 -5.51 4.47
CA GLY A 15 -17.33 -4.57 5.42
C GLY A 15 -16.52 -5.23 6.54
N GLN A 16 -16.39 -6.55 6.56
CA GLN A 16 -15.56 -7.24 7.54
C GLN A 16 -14.09 -6.88 7.36
N LYS A 17 -13.42 -6.53 8.45
CA LYS A 17 -11.97 -6.25 8.46
C LYS A 17 -11.19 -7.42 9.03
N VAL A 18 -10.13 -7.80 8.33
CA VAL A 18 -9.26 -8.91 8.69
C VAL A 18 -7.81 -8.42 8.71
N ASP A 19 -7.19 -8.44 9.88
CA ASP A 19 -5.77 -8.13 10.03
C ASP A 19 -4.93 -9.38 9.76
N VAL A 20 -3.86 -9.25 8.98
CA VAL A 20 -2.94 -10.35 8.64
C VAL A 20 -1.49 -9.89 8.68
N THR A 21 -0.57 -10.81 8.93
CA THR A 21 0.86 -10.49 8.96
C THR A 21 1.55 -11.20 7.79
N PRO A 22 1.82 -10.50 6.68
CA PRO A 22 2.54 -11.07 5.55
C PRO A 22 3.98 -11.39 5.93
N ASN A 23 4.54 -12.43 5.32
CA ASN A 23 5.93 -12.83 5.47
C ASN A 23 6.64 -12.94 4.10
N ILE A 24 7.92 -13.32 4.11
CA ILE A 24 8.71 -13.43 2.87
C ILE A 24 8.23 -14.57 1.96
N GLY A 25 7.64 -15.62 2.52
CA GLY A 25 7.05 -16.72 1.75
C GLY A 25 5.91 -16.24 0.86
N ASP A 26 5.12 -15.27 1.33
CA ASP A 26 4.03 -14.67 0.56
C ASP A 26 4.56 -13.91 -0.68
N THR A 27 5.72 -13.24 -0.56
CA THR A 27 6.40 -12.57 -1.68
C THR A 27 6.95 -13.59 -2.69
N LEU A 28 7.63 -14.63 -2.23
CA LEU A 28 8.19 -15.68 -3.10
C LEU A 28 7.10 -16.45 -3.86
N ALA A 29 5.93 -16.65 -3.23
CA ALA A 29 4.77 -17.25 -3.86
C ALA A 29 4.24 -16.37 -5.01
N PHE A 30 4.23 -15.05 -4.84
CA PHE A 30 3.85 -14.11 -5.90
C PHE A 30 4.82 -14.14 -7.08
N GLU A 31 6.13 -14.08 -6.82
CA GLU A 31 7.15 -14.17 -7.87
C GLU A 31 7.05 -15.48 -8.66
N SER A 32 6.81 -16.60 -7.95
CA SER A 32 6.58 -17.90 -8.57
C SER A 32 5.34 -17.90 -9.46
N THR A 33 4.30 -17.18 -9.06
CA THR A 33 3.07 -17.00 -9.85
C THR A 33 3.31 -16.17 -11.10
N LEU A 34 4.02 -15.05 -10.99
CA LEU A 34 4.40 -14.21 -12.15
C LEU A 34 5.27 -14.99 -13.15
N ARG A 35 6.23 -15.78 -12.67
CA ARG A 35 7.08 -16.60 -13.55
C ARG A 35 6.28 -17.61 -14.37
N LYS A 36 5.20 -18.14 -13.80
CA LYS A 36 4.26 -19.05 -14.49
C LYS A 36 3.34 -18.29 -15.45
N ASN A 37 2.86 -17.12 -15.03
CA ASN A 37 1.96 -16.26 -15.81
C ASN A 37 2.72 -15.13 -16.52
N LYS A 38 3.54 -15.50 -17.50
CA LYS A 38 4.38 -14.55 -18.28
C LYS A 38 3.59 -13.41 -18.93
N ALA A 39 2.29 -13.59 -19.15
CA ALA A 39 1.39 -12.57 -19.72
C ALA A 39 1.14 -11.38 -18.77
N TRP A 40 1.44 -11.51 -17.48
CA TRP A 40 1.15 -10.46 -16.49
C TRP A 40 2.24 -9.40 -16.39
N GLY A 41 3.43 -9.60 -16.98
CA GLY A 41 4.54 -8.66 -16.91
C GLY A 41 5.46 -8.88 -15.70
N GLY A 42 6.31 -7.89 -15.40
CA GLY A 42 7.29 -7.94 -14.31
C GLY A 42 6.70 -7.54 -12.96
N LEU A 43 7.48 -7.68 -11.89
CA LEU A 43 7.03 -7.36 -10.53
C LEU A 43 6.64 -5.88 -10.36
N THR A 44 7.35 -4.97 -11.02
CA THR A 44 7.10 -3.52 -11.01
C THR A 44 5.76 -3.17 -11.64
N ASP A 45 5.37 -3.86 -12.71
CA ASP A 45 4.10 -3.66 -13.41
C ASP A 45 2.90 -4.17 -12.60
N ASN A 46 3.18 -4.95 -11.56
CA ASN A 46 2.19 -5.64 -10.74
C ASN A 46 2.28 -5.27 -9.26
N ALA A 47 2.87 -4.11 -8.91
CA ALA A 47 3.07 -3.69 -7.52
C ALA A 47 1.77 -3.69 -6.70
N MET A 48 0.67 -3.21 -7.28
CA MET A 48 -0.65 -3.25 -6.64
C MET A 48 -1.14 -4.70 -6.45
N ARG A 49 -1.03 -5.55 -7.48
CA ARG A 49 -1.41 -6.97 -7.38
C ARG A 49 -0.57 -7.71 -6.34
N MET A 50 0.71 -7.36 -6.19
CA MET A 50 1.60 -7.94 -5.19
C MET A 50 1.06 -7.68 -3.77
N MET A 51 0.60 -6.46 -3.48
CA MET A 51 0.05 -6.13 -2.17
C MET A 51 -1.21 -6.96 -1.87
N TYR A 52 -2.14 -7.03 -2.82
CA TYR A 52 -3.36 -7.84 -2.68
C TYR A 52 -3.05 -9.33 -2.54
N PHE A 53 -2.11 -9.85 -3.34
CA PHE A 53 -1.71 -11.24 -3.29
C PHE A 53 -1.05 -11.60 -1.95
N ARG A 54 -0.18 -10.73 -1.43
CA ARG A 54 0.44 -10.93 -0.12
C ARG A 54 -0.60 -10.94 1.00
N ALA A 55 -1.61 -10.05 0.92
CA ALA A 55 -2.71 -10.02 1.86
C ALA A 55 -3.55 -11.31 1.81
N TRP A 56 -3.94 -11.75 0.62
CA TRP A 56 -4.65 -13.02 0.41
C TRP A 56 -3.85 -14.24 0.90
N SER A 57 -2.58 -14.33 0.52
CA SER A 57 -1.70 -15.45 0.89
C SER A 57 -1.54 -15.53 2.41
N ALA A 58 -1.33 -14.38 3.07
CA ALA A 58 -1.26 -14.31 4.52
C ALA A 58 -2.59 -14.70 5.18
N ALA A 59 -3.73 -14.19 4.67
CA ALA A 59 -5.06 -14.55 5.17
C ALA A 59 -5.33 -16.06 5.06
N LYS A 60 -4.96 -16.66 3.93
CA LYS A 60 -5.13 -18.09 3.68
C LYS A 60 -4.26 -18.93 4.60
N ARG A 61 -3.00 -18.54 4.79
CA ARG A 61 -2.05 -19.19 5.71
C ARG A 61 -2.51 -19.10 7.17
N GLU A 62 -3.09 -17.98 7.58
CA GLU A 62 -3.62 -17.77 8.93
C GLU A 62 -5.03 -18.35 9.14
N GLY A 63 -5.62 -18.99 8.13
CA GLY A 63 -6.96 -19.58 8.22
C GLY A 63 -8.10 -18.56 8.31
N LYS A 64 -7.83 -17.31 7.92
CA LYS A 64 -8.77 -16.18 7.97
C LYS A 64 -9.59 -16.01 6.69
N THR A 65 -9.28 -16.78 5.65
CA THR A 65 -10.10 -16.88 4.44
C THR A 65 -9.99 -18.27 3.84
N THR A 66 -11.09 -18.74 3.25
CA THR A 66 -11.15 -19.94 2.41
C THR A 66 -11.21 -19.60 0.92
N GLN A 67 -11.29 -18.32 0.56
CA GLN A 67 -11.43 -17.85 -0.81
C GLN A 67 -10.19 -18.21 -1.65
N THR A 68 -10.44 -18.54 -2.91
CA THR A 68 -9.40 -18.62 -3.94
C THR A 68 -8.86 -17.23 -4.28
N TRP A 69 -7.71 -17.18 -4.97
CA TRP A 69 -7.13 -15.90 -5.40
C TRP A 69 -8.08 -15.14 -6.33
N ASP A 70 -8.74 -15.86 -7.24
CA ASP A 70 -9.66 -15.25 -8.19
C ASP A 70 -10.85 -14.64 -7.46
N GLU A 71 -11.47 -15.35 -6.50
CA GLU A 71 -12.56 -14.82 -5.67
C GLU A 71 -12.16 -13.60 -4.82
N PHE A 72 -10.92 -13.62 -4.30
CA PHE A 72 -10.40 -12.53 -3.49
C PHE A 72 -10.12 -11.26 -4.31
N SER A 73 -9.60 -11.44 -5.53
CA SER A 73 -9.15 -10.35 -6.40
C SER A 73 -10.22 -9.87 -7.38
N SER A 74 -11.25 -10.67 -7.62
CA SER A 74 -12.33 -10.38 -8.56
C SER A 74 -13.58 -11.23 -8.27
N GLY A 75 -14.71 -10.59 -8.03
CA GLY A 75 -15.98 -11.30 -7.79
C GLY A 75 -16.89 -10.56 -6.84
N GLU A 76 -17.99 -11.22 -6.46
CA GLU A 76 -19.00 -10.69 -5.54
C GLU A 76 -18.47 -10.55 -4.09
N HIS A 77 -17.44 -11.31 -3.73
CA HIS A 77 -16.83 -11.31 -2.40
C HIS A 77 -15.40 -10.76 -2.37
N ALA A 78 -15.02 -10.02 -3.41
CA ALA A 78 -13.68 -9.48 -3.54
C ALA A 78 -13.35 -8.52 -2.38
N ALA A 79 -12.07 -8.45 -2.03
CA ALA A 79 -11.59 -7.44 -1.09
C ALA A 79 -11.80 -6.03 -1.68
N THR A 80 -12.42 -5.15 -0.90
CA THR A 80 -12.71 -3.77 -1.28
C THR A 80 -11.55 -2.82 -0.98
N ASP A 81 -10.75 -3.14 0.04
CA ASP A 81 -9.53 -2.40 0.39
C ASP A 81 -8.48 -3.33 1.00
N VAL A 82 -7.20 -3.01 0.74
CA VAL A 82 -6.05 -3.65 1.37
C VAL A 82 -5.07 -2.54 1.75
N SER A 83 -4.89 -2.33 3.05
CA SER A 83 -4.08 -1.22 3.58
C SER A 83 -3.17 -1.70 4.71
N PHE A 84 -2.04 -1.02 4.89
CA PHE A 84 -1.20 -1.27 6.07
C PHE A 84 -1.89 -0.70 7.30
N LYS A 85 -1.97 -1.50 8.35
CA LYS A 85 -2.38 -1.02 9.66
C LYS A 85 -1.34 0.01 10.10
N LYS A 86 -1.76 1.27 10.22
CA LYS A 86 -0.97 2.27 10.92
C LYS A 86 -0.93 1.80 12.37
N ASP A 87 0.25 1.44 12.87
CA ASP A 87 0.45 1.46 14.32
C ASP A 87 0.17 2.91 14.73
N ASP A 88 -0.78 3.14 15.65
CA ASP A 88 -0.96 4.41 16.36
C ASP A 88 0.27 4.66 17.28
N ALA A 89 1.47 4.58 16.71
CA ALA A 89 2.71 4.99 17.33
C ALA A 89 2.87 6.49 17.05
N ASP A 90 2.30 7.28 17.98
CA ASP A 90 2.72 8.63 18.33
C ASP A 90 2.46 9.72 17.26
N GLU A 91 1.40 10.51 17.47
CA GLU A 91 1.32 11.87 16.94
C GLU A 91 2.37 12.76 17.62
N SER A 92 3.65 12.50 17.36
CA SER A 92 4.68 13.50 17.54
C SER A 92 4.53 14.50 16.39
N THR A 93 3.80 15.56 16.69
CA THR A 93 3.72 16.77 15.86
C THR A 93 5.10 17.41 15.85
N ASP A 94 5.99 16.99 14.95
CA ASP A 94 7.09 17.82 14.53
C ASP A 94 6.55 18.73 13.43
N ASP A 95 6.15 19.92 13.89
CA ASP A 95 5.94 21.14 13.12
C ASP A 95 7.24 21.46 12.36
N ASP A 96 7.49 20.75 11.24
CA ASP A 96 8.52 21.14 10.29
C ASP A 96 7.98 22.34 9.52
N ALA A 97 8.11 23.50 10.16
CA ALA A 97 7.94 24.79 9.56
C ALA A 97 8.80 24.85 8.30
N VAL A 98 8.17 24.60 7.14
CA VAL A 98 8.73 24.94 5.85
C VAL A 98 8.96 26.46 5.85
N VAL A 99 10.20 26.86 6.13
CA VAL A 99 10.68 28.20 5.83
C VAL A 99 10.60 28.34 4.31
N SER A 100 9.48 28.87 3.82
CA SER A 100 9.43 29.47 2.50
C SER A 100 10.44 30.60 2.52
N LEU A 101 11.62 30.36 1.94
CA LEU A 101 12.53 31.39 1.49
C LEU A 101 11.81 32.14 0.36
N GLY A 102 10.92 33.06 0.75
CA GLY A 102 10.31 34.02 -0.14
C GLY A 102 11.42 34.89 -0.72
N GLU A 103 11.74 34.62 -1.97
CA GLU A 103 12.57 35.43 -2.84
C GLU A 103 12.07 36.89 -2.77
N SER A 104 12.86 37.77 -2.15
CA SER A 104 12.56 39.20 -2.08
C SER A 104 12.60 39.77 -3.50
N ILE A 105 11.44 39.99 -4.11
CA ILE A 105 11.32 40.83 -5.29
C ILE A 105 11.44 42.29 -4.80
N PRO A 106 12.48 43.06 -5.20
CA PRO A 106 12.52 44.48 -4.86
C PRO A 106 11.48 45.22 -5.72
N GLU A 107 10.47 45.79 -5.08
CA GLU A 107 9.58 46.78 -5.68
C GLU A 107 10.35 48.09 -5.92
N GLY A 108 10.33 48.56 -7.18
CA GLY A 108 10.43 49.99 -7.47
C GLY A 108 11.40 50.39 -8.59
N GLN A 109 10.85 50.67 -9.78
CA GLN A 109 11.14 51.93 -10.48
C GLN A 109 10.09 52.21 -11.58
N PRO A 110 9.39 53.36 -11.58
CA PRO A 110 8.59 53.80 -12.71
C PRO A 110 9.50 54.44 -13.78
N THR A 111 9.53 53.90 -14.99
CA THR A 111 10.11 54.61 -16.14
C THR A 111 9.04 55.45 -16.80
N ASN A 112 9.07 56.76 -16.54
CA ASN A 112 8.34 57.76 -17.32
C ASN A 112 8.65 57.61 -18.81
N PHE A 113 7.60 57.56 -19.62
CA PHE A 113 7.69 57.87 -21.05
C PHE A 113 7.76 59.39 -21.22
N SER A 114 8.81 59.87 -21.89
CA SER A 114 8.86 61.17 -22.57
C SER A 114 9.69 61.02 -23.83
#